data_AF-W1XVF3-F1
#
_entry.id   AF-W1XVF3-F1
#
_cell.length_a   1.000
_cell.length_b   1.000
_cell.length_c   1.000
_cell.angle_alpha   90.00
_cell.angle_beta   90.00
_cell.angle_gamma   90.00
#
_symmetry.space_group_name_H-M   'P 1'
#
loop_
_entity.id
_entity.type
_entity.pdbx_description
1 polymer ?
#
loop_
_entity_poly.entity_id
_entity_poly.type
_entity_poly.pdbx_seq_one_letter_code
_entity_poly.pdbx_strand_id
1 'polypeptide(L)'
;MRVDVVVAFFVRVKPSVEGIATAAQTLGQRTLSPEDLRMLVEDKFVDALRATAAQMTMHELQDTRENFVQGVQNTVAEDLS
;
A
#
# COMPACT_ATOMS: atom_id res chain seq x y z
N MET A 1 -10.87 5.71 22.77
CA MET A 1 -11.10 4.46 22.03
C MET A 1 -9.89 4.20 21.14
N ARG A 2 -9.54 2.93 20.93
CA ARG A 2 -8.39 2.50 20.10
C ARG A 2 -8.86 1.32 19.25
N VAL A 3 -8.45 1.31 17.98
CA VAL A 3 -8.68 0.20 17.05
C VAL A 3 -7.32 -0.22 16.52
N ASP A 4 -7.00 -1.51 16.64
CA ASP A 4 -5.77 -2.09 16.11
C ASP A 4 -6.12 -2.87 14.83
N VAL A 5 -5.47 -2.50 13.72
CA VAL A 5 -5.72 -3.10 12.40
C VAL A 5 -4.46 -3.83 11.96
N VAL A 6 -4.60 -5.11 11.59
CA VAL A 6 -3.52 -5.92 11.03
C VAL A 6 -3.84 -6.21 9.57
N VAL A 7 -2.91 -5.90 8.67
CA VAL A 7 -3.04 -6.12 7.23
C VAL A 7 -1.80 -6.79 6.67
N ALA A 8 -1.97 -7.48 5.55
CA ALA A 8 -0.88 -8.06 4.78
C ALA A 8 -1.01 -7.60 3.32
N PHE A 9 0.08 -7.09 2.76
CA PHE A 9 0.15 -6.65 1.38
C PHE A 9 0.94 -7.64 0.53
N PHE A 10 0.39 -7.98 -0.64
CA PHE A 10 1.07 -8.80 -1.64
C PHE A 10 1.34 -7.94 -2.87
N VAL A 11 2.60 -7.64 -3.11
CA VAL A 11 3.03 -6.72 -4.17
C VAL A 11 3.78 -7.49 -5.25
N ARG A 12 3.55 -7.14 -6.50
CA ARG A 12 4.31 -7.64 -7.64
C ARG A 12 4.51 -6.55 -8.67
N VAL A 13 5.63 -6.61 -9.38
CA VAL A 13 5.83 -5.80 -10.58
C VAL A 13 4.93 -6.34 -11.69
N LYS A 14 4.27 -5.44 -12.43
CA LYS A 14 3.47 -5.82 -13.60
C LYS A 14 4.40 -6.46 -14.64
N PRO A 15 4.08 -7.67 -15.17
CA PRO A 15 4.94 -8.38 -16.10
C PRO A 15 4.82 -7.84 -17.52
N SER A 16 5.02 -6.53 -17.70
CA SER A 16 5.14 -5.87 -19.01
C SER A 16 6.49 -5.16 -19.10
N VAL A 17 6.95 -4.88 -20.32
CA VAL A 17 8.20 -4.16 -20.53
C VAL A 17 8.16 -2.79 -19.86
N GLU A 18 7.04 -2.06 -19.97
CA GLU A 18 6.89 -0.77 -19.30
C GLU A 18 6.90 -0.93 -17.77
N GLY A 19 6.15 -1.89 -17.22
CA GLY A 19 6.06 -2.09 -15.77
C GLY A 19 7.42 -2.45 -15.14
N ILE A 20 8.20 -3.30 -15.81
CA ILE A 20 9.55 -3.67 -15.37
C ILE A 20 10.50 -2.46 -15.49
N ALA A 21 10.43 -1.72 -16.60
CA ALA A 21 11.28 -0.54 -16.81
C ALA A 21 11.00 0.55 -15.76
N THR A 22 9.73 0.86 -15.49
CA THR A 22 9.33 1.84 -14.47
C THR A 22 9.81 1.41 -13.08
N ALA A 23 9.56 0.15 -12.69
CA ALA A 23 10.00 -0.36 -11.39
C ALA A 23 11.53 -0.29 -11.24
N ALA A 24 12.29 -0.68 -12.28
CA ALA A 24 13.75 -0.60 -12.27
C ALA A 24 14.26 0.85 -12.19
N GLN A 25 13.62 1.80 -12.86
CA GLN A 25 14.00 3.22 -12.82
C GLN A 25 13.71 3.85 -11.46
N THR A 26 12.53 3.59 -10.88
CA THR A 26 12.10 4.17 -9.61
C THR A 26 12.82 3.57 -8.41
N LEU A 27 12.96 2.24 -8.38
CA LEU A 27 13.52 1.53 -7.23
C LEU A 27 15.05 1.39 -7.33
N GLY A 28 15.61 1.39 -8.54
CA GLY A 28 17.05 1.36 -8.78
C GLY A 28 17.77 0.22 -8.03
N GLN A 29 18.89 0.54 -7.38
CA GLN A 29 19.70 -0.42 -6.62
C GLN A 29 18.95 -1.04 -5.43
N ARG A 30 17.87 -0.41 -4.95
CA ARG A 30 17.09 -0.94 -3.82
C ARG A 30 16.34 -2.22 -4.19
N THR A 31 16.17 -2.50 -5.49
CA THR A 31 15.66 -3.79 -5.97
C THR A 31 16.57 -4.98 -5.62
N LEU A 32 17.84 -4.72 -5.31
CA LEU A 32 18.83 -5.75 -4.98
C LEU A 32 18.78 -6.17 -3.50
N SER A 33 18.06 -5.42 -2.66
CA SER A 33 17.96 -5.62 -1.22
C SER A 33 16.48 -5.72 -0.82
N PRO A 34 15.98 -6.91 -0.45
CA PRO A 34 14.59 -7.09 -0.03
C PRO A 34 14.18 -6.20 1.15
N GLU A 35 15.12 -5.90 2.06
CA GLU A 35 14.85 -5.03 3.21
C GLU A 35 14.66 -3.57 2.80
N ASP A 36 15.51 -3.05 1.90
CA ASP A 36 15.40 -1.67 1.40
C ASP A 36 14.13 -1.49 0.59
N LEU A 37 13.77 -2.51 -0.20
CA LEU A 37 12.53 -2.53 -0.95
C LEU A 37 11.34 -2.50 0.01
N ARG A 38 11.33 -3.38 1.03
CA ARG A 38 10.28 -3.43 2.06
C ARG A 38 10.10 -2.07 2.73
N MET A 39 11.16 -1.46 3.24
CA MET A 39 11.06 -0.16 3.95
C MET A 39 10.43 0.92 3.07
N LEU A 40 10.72 0.91 1.77
CA LEU A 40 10.19 1.89 0.82
C LEU A 40 8.68 1.73 0.61
N VAL A 41 8.19 0.49 0.49
CA VAL A 41 6.76 0.23 0.27
C VAL A 41 5.97 0.28 1.57
N GLU A 42 6.57 -0.10 2.69
CA GLU A 42 5.92 -0.14 4.00
C GLU A 42 5.46 1.26 4.43
N ASP A 43 6.30 2.28 4.26
CA ASP A 43 5.97 3.67 4.59
C ASP A 43 4.73 4.15 3.80
N LYS A 44 4.72 3.90 2.47
CA LYS A 44 3.59 4.22 1.59
C LYS A 44 2.30 3.49 1.99
N PHE A 45 2.39 2.22 2.35
CA PHE A 45 1.22 1.45 2.78
C PHE A 45 0.67 1.91 4.12
N VAL A 46 1.53 2.24 5.06
CA VAL A 46 1.12 2.80 6.36
C VAL A 46 0.43 4.14 6.16
N ASP A 47 0.93 4.99 5.28
CA ASP A 47 0.30 6.27 4.98
C ASP A 47 -1.04 6.11 4.28
N ALA A 48 -1.16 5.19 3.31
CA ALA A 48 -2.44 4.87 2.69
C ALA A 48 -3.48 4.35 3.71
N LEU A 49 -3.08 3.45 4.61
CA LEU A 49 -3.94 2.95 5.69
C LEU A 49 -4.42 4.07 6.60
N ARG A 50 -3.53 4.98 7.00
CA ARG A 50 -3.88 6.12 7.84
C ARG A 50 -4.80 7.09 7.12
N ALA A 51 -4.54 7.38 5.85
CA ALA A 51 -5.34 8.29 5.04
C ALA A 51 -6.78 7.77 4.88
N THR A 52 -6.95 6.49 4.53
CA THR A 52 -8.29 5.88 4.44
C THR A 52 -8.97 5.81 5.80
N ALA A 53 -8.25 5.44 6.86
CA ALA A 53 -8.82 5.36 8.21
C ALA A 53 -9.27 6.74 8.72
N ALA A 54 -8.57 7.82 8.37
CA ALA A 54 -8.93 9.18 8.76
C ALA A 54 -10.25 9.67 8.11
N GLN A 55 -10.67 9.05 7.01
CA GLN A 55 -11.92 9.37 6.32
C GLN A 55 -13.13 8.57 6.85
N MET A 56 -12.90 7.63 7.75
CA MET A 56 -13.93 6.72 8.26
C MET A 56 -14.12 6.90 9.77
N THR A 57 -15.35 6.73 10.23
CA THR A 57 -15.65 6.63 11.65
C THR A 57 -15.25 5.25 12.19
N MET A 58 -15.07 5.15 13.51
CA MET A 58 -14.76 3.87 14.17
C MET A 58 -15.81 2.78 13.89
N HIS A 59 -17.09 3.16 13.80
CA HIS A 59 -18.17 2.21 13.51
C HIS A 59 -18.08 1.69 12.07
N GLU A 60 -17.78 2.57 11.12
CA GLU A 60 -17.60 2.18 9.72
C GLU A 60 -16.38 1.28 9.51
N LEU A 61 -15.28 1.50 10.23
CA LEU A 61 -14.11 0.61 10.19
C LEU A 61 -14.44 -0.82 10.65
N GLN A 62 -15.39 -0.96 11.59
CA GLN A 62 -15.81 -2.26 12.12
C GLN A 62 -16.87 -2.92 11.22
N ASP A 63 -17.86 -2.17 10.74
CA ASP A 63 -19.00 -2.70 10.01
C ASP A 63 -18.77 -2.81 8.49
N THR A 64 -17.89 -1.98 7.93
CA THR A 64 -17.64 -1.87 6.48
C THR A 64 -16.19 -2.15 6.10
N ARG A 65 -15.67 -3.29 6.59
CA ARG A 65 -14.29 -3.71 6.32
C ARG A 65 -13.95 -3.75 4.82
N GLU A 66 -14.87 -4.16 3.96
CA GLU A 66 -14.66 -4.19 2.50
C GLU A 66 -14.41 -2.79 1.93
N ASN A 67 -15.18 -1.79 2.36
CA ASN A 67 -15.00 -0.40 1.92
C ASN A 67 -13.64 0.15 2.36
N PHE A 68 -13.21 -0.16 3.58
CA PHE A 68 -11.88 0.21 4.06
C PHE A 68 -10.78 -0.44 3.20
N VAL A 69 -10.87 -1.74 2.94
CA VAL A 69 -9.91 -2.46 2.09
C VAL A 69 -9.87 -1.87 0.68
N GLN A 70 -11.02 -1.55 0.10
CA GLN A 70 -11.11 -0.99 -1.24
C GLN A 70 -10.56 0.45 -1.30
N GLY A 71 -10.84 1.26 -0.29
CA GLY A 71 -10.25 2.60 -0.15
C GLY A 71 -8.73 2.55 -0.08
N VAL A 72 -8.18 1.66 0.76
CA VAL A 72 -6.73 1.47 0.88
C VAL A 72 -6.13 1.00 -0.45
N GLN A 73 -6.76 0.04 -1.14
CA GLN A 73 -6.29 -0.42 -2.46
C GLN A 73 -6.26 0.70 -3.49
N ASN A 74 -7.25 1.57 -3.51
CA ASN A 74 -7.31 2.71 -4.44
C ASN A 74 -6.20 3.71 -4.14
N THR A 75 -6.03 4.11 -2.88
CA THR A 75 -4.96 5.03 -2.47
C THR A 75 -3.57 4.45 -2.77
N VAL A 76 -3.37 3.16 -2.50
CA VAL A 76 -2.10 2.48 -2.81
C VAL A 76 -1.86 2.37 -4.32
N ALA A 77 -2.91 2.16 -5.13
CA ALA A 77 -2.78 2.06 -6.57
C ALA A 77 -2.36 3.38 -7.21
N GLU A 78 -2.87 4.52 -6.73
CA GLU A 78 -2.42 5.85 -7.17
C GLU A 78 -0.94 6.10 -6.82
N ASP A 79 -0.50 5.59 -5.67
CA ASP A 79 0.86 5.79 -5.17
C ASP A 79 1.92 4.88 -5.80
N LEU A 80 1.48 3.81 -6.48
CA LEU A 80 2.31 2.79 -7.12
C LEU A 80 2.20 2.77 -8.66
N SER A 81 1.36 3.62 -9.25
CA SER A 81 1.16 3.70 -10.71
C SER A 81 2.29 4.40 -11.45
#